data_AF-A0A2S4JGM4-F1
#
_entry.id   AF-A0A2S4JGM4-F1
#
_cell.length_a   1.000
_cell.length_b   1.000
_cell.length_c   1.000
_cell.angle_alpha   90.00
_cell.angle_beta   90.00
_cell.angle_gamma   90.00
#
_symmetry.space_group_name_H-M   'P 1'
#
loop_
_entity.id
_entity.type
_entity.pdbx_description
1 polymer ?
#
loop_
_entity_poly.entity_id
_entity_poly.type
_entity_poly.pdbx_seq_one_letter_code
_entity_poly.pdbx_strand_id
1 'polypeptide(L)'
;MDLAEAYEFLQLGDAASSAEVSSSFRRLLKEYHPDRNTSRSEWSHRMTVRLTEAHATVTEYLRQEELFRETLAGELAPDPDPGVDQGFGYSLSLQGQIAELYDVLLDQIYDYYNYGMEKIHLRQEGALRYRYRRTLRQMTDVVEGLALAAEWPGSALQYQQLGAIRDFAAAFYENMLIRPKEQQVFLGEDHKALQLYRQGSEALDQAISEGVLGLQMEGGRVSPAARDRAERSFMVILARFPRSPHTGETLIKLYLLRALTGLCSFLESAAETA
;
A
#
# COMPACT_ATOMS: atom_id res chain seq x y z
N MET A 1 24.51 -2.17 11.53
CA MET A 1 24.83 -0.74 11.76
C MET A 1 24.47 -0.41 13.20
N ASP A 2 25.22 0.47 13.86
CA ASP A 2 24.84 0.99 15.18
C ASP A 2 23.78 2.10 15.06
N LEU A 3 23.02 2.37 16.12
CA LEU A 3 21.92 3.34 16.12
C LEU A 3 22.43 4.77 15.83
N ALA A 4 23.50 5.19 16.50
CA ALA A 4 24.09 6.52 16.30
C ALA A 4 24.56 6.70 14.84
N GLU A 5 25.19 5.67 14.28
CA GLU A 5 25.62 5.66 12.88
C GLU A 5 24.42 5.70 11.92
N ALA A 6 23.30 5.07 12.27
CA ALA A 6 22.08 5.08 11.47
C ALA A 6 21.38 6.45 11.46
N TYR A 7 21.31 7.14 12.60
CA TYR A 7 20.79 8.52 12.70
C TYR A 7 21.65 9.50 11.92
N GLU A 8 22.97 9.41 12.05
CA GLU A 8 23.92 10.23 11.29
C GLU A 8 23.80 9.98 9.78
N PHE A 9 23.74 8.71 9.37
CA PHE A 9 23.60 8.35 7.96
C PHE A 9 22.28 8.85 7.35
N LEU A 10 21.18 8.77 8.11
CA LEU A 10 19.88 9.32 7.72
C LEU A 10 19.79 10.83 7.90
N GLN A 11 20.83 11.51 8.40
CA GLN A 11 20.85 12.96 8.63
C GLN A 11 19.68 13.42 9.52
N LEU A 12 19.42 12.66 10.58
CA LEU A 12 18.34 12.91 11.53
C LEU A 12 18.89 13.53 12.81
N GLY A 13 18.07 14.33 13.48
CA GLY A 13 18.36 14.77 14.86
C GLY A 13 17.98 13.69 15.88
N ASP A 14 18.52 13.80 17.09
CA ASP A 14 18.32 12.82 18.18
C ASP A 14 16.85 12.62 18.58
N ALA A 15 15.97 13.59 18.27
CA ALA A 15 14.54 13.56 18.55
C ALA A 15 13.68 13.36 17.28
N ALA A 16 14.25 12.79 16.21
CA ALA A 16 13.54 12.61 14.95
C ALA A 16 12.34 11.65 15.10
N SER A 17 11.21 12.07 14.55
CA SER A 17 9.97 11.31 14.46
C SER A 17 10.02 10.25 13.35
N SER A 18 9.13 9.25 13.43
CA SER A 18 8.99 8.23 12.37
C SER A 18 8.75 8.85 10.98
N ALA A 19 7.95 9.92 10.91
CA ALA A 19 7.71 10.65 9.67
C ALA A 19 8.99 11.30 9.08
N GLU A 20 9.86 11.84 9.93
CA GLU A 20 11.15 12.41 9.52
C GLU A 20 12.12 11.32 9.03
N VAL A 21 12.11 10.15 9.68
CA VAL A 21 12.86 8.96 9.24
C VAL A 21 12.45 8.56 7.83
N SER A 22 11.15 8.37 7.58
CA SER A 22 10.63 7.99 6.26
C SER A 22 10.87 9.08 5.20
N SER A 23 10.76 10.35 5.59
CA SER A 23 11.06 11.48 4.70
C SER A 23 12.52 11.50 4.27
N SER A 24 13.45 11.37 5.23
CA SER A 24 14.88 11.39 4.94
C SER A 24 15.34 10.15 4.16
N PHE A 25 14.80 8.97 4.49
CA PHE A 25 15.04 7.74 3.73
C PHE A 25 14.65 7.90 2.26
N ARG A 26 13.44 8.41 1.99
CA ARG A 26 12.96 8.63 0.61
C ARG A 26 13.84 9.63 -0.16
N ARG A 27 14.28 10.70 0.50
CA ARG A 27 15.20 11.69 -0.10
C ARG A 27 16.53 11.06 -0.48
N LEU A 28 17.16 10.33 0.45
CA LEU A 28 18.47 9.69 0.22
C LEU A 28 18.37 8.53 -0.78
N LEU A 29 17.23 7.84 -0.84
CA LEU A 29 17.01 6.78 -1.81
C LEU A 29 17.00 7.35 -3.24
N LYS A 30 16.36 8.51 -3.45
CA LYS A 30 16.41 9.23 -4.73
C LYS A 30 17.83 9.66 -5.09
N GLU A 31 18.68 9.96 -4.13
CA GLU A 31 20.07 10.36 -4.35
C GLU A 31 20.97 9.16 -4.71
N TYR A 32 20.80 8.03 -4.02
CA TYR A 32 21.63 6.84 -4.20
C TYR A 32 21.12 5.85 -5.23
N HIS A 33 19.91 6.04 -5.78
CA HIS A 33 19.29 5.11 -6.71
C HIS A 33 20.22 4.75 -7.89
N PRO A 34 20.35 3.46 -8.25
CA PRO A 34 21.22 3.02 -9.34
C PRO A 34 20.87 3.69 -10.69
N ASP A 35 19.58 3.95 -10.94
CA ASP A 35 19.14 4.60 -12.20
C ASP A 35 19.65 6.05 -12.37
N ARG A 36 19.90 6.78 -11.26
CA ARG A 36 20.49 8.12 -11.33
C ARG A 36 22.02 8.11 -11.38
N ASN A 37 22.64 6.99 -11.02
CA ASN A 37 24.07 6.84 -10.83
C ASN A 37 24.63 5.71 -11.69
N THR A 38 24.23 5.68 -12.96
CA THR A 38 24.60 4.63 -13.92
C THR A 38 26.12 4.50 -14.11
N SER A 39 26.86 5.59 -13.97
CA SER A 39 28.34 5.61 -14.04
C SER A 39 29.03 5.11 -12.76
N ARG A 40 28.30 4.91 -11.66
CA ARG A 40 28.80 4.50 -10.35
C ARG A 40 27.90 3.43 -9.70
N SER A 41 27.46 2.46 -10.50
CA SER A 41 26.48 1.44 -10.09
C SER A 41 26.86 0.70 -8.79
N GLU A 42 28.13 0.30 -8.64
CA GLU A 42 28.60 -0.41 -7.44
C GLU A 42 28.55 0.47 -6.17
N TRP A 43 28.91 1.75 -6.29
CA TRP A 43 28.80 2.71 -5.19
C TRP A 43 27.34 2.93 -4.79
N SER A 44 26.45 3.11 -5.77
CA SER A 44 25.03 3.28 -5.54
C SER A 44 24.40 2.08 -4.87
N HIS A 45 24.69 0.88 -5.35
CA HIS A 45 24.22 -0.34 -4.71
C HIS A 45 24.65 -0.41 -3.25
N ARG A 46 25.93 -0.14 -2.96
CA ARG A 46 26.46 -0.13 -1.58
C ARG A 46 25.77 0.93 -0.71
N MET A 47 25.52 2.12 -1.24
CA MET A 47 24.85 3.19 -0.50
C MET A 47 23.37 2.91 -0.27
N THR A 48 22.66 2.32 -1.24
CA THR A 48 21.27 1.88 -1.07
C THR A 48 21.14 0.78 -0.02
N VAL A 49 22.03 -0.23 -0.03
CA VAL A 49 22.05 -1.27 1.00
C VAL A 49 22.26 -0.65 2.39
N ARG A 50 23.25 0.24 2.52
CA ARG A 50 23.53 0.95 3.78
C ARG A 50 22.33 1.81 4.21
N LEU A 51 21.66 2.48 3.28
CA LEU A 51 20.46 3.26 3.56
C LEU A 51 19.30 2.41 4.08
N THR A 52 19.06 1.24 3.49
CA THR A 52 18.03 0.30 3.95
C THR A 52 18.35 -0.25 5.35
N GLU A 53 19.61 -0.57 5.61
CA GLU A 53 20.06 -1.01 6.94
C GLU A 53 19.87 0.10 8.01
N ALA A 54 20.21 1.35 7.68
CA ALA A 54 20.03 2.48 8.58
C ALA A 54 18.55 2.70 8.92
N HIS A 55 17.69 2.71 7.89
CA HIS A 55 16.25 2.86 8.05
C HIS A 55 15.66 1.76 8.93
N ALA A 56 15.97 0.49 8.64
CA ALA A 56 15.48 -0.63 9.44
C ALA A 56 15.91 -0.53 10.92
N THR A 57 17.13 -0.06 11.18
CA THR A 57 17.67 0.10 12.54
C THR A 57 16.92 1.19 13.31
N VAL A 58 16.71 2.37 12.71
CA VAL A 58 16.03 3.49 13.38
C VAL A 58 14.54 3.22 13.55
N THR A 59 13.86 2.65 12.56
CA THR A 59 12.44 2.30 12.66
C THR A 59 12.20 1.29 13.78
N GLU A 60 13.04 0.26 13.92
CA GLU A 60 12.90 -0.71 15.00
C GLU A 60 13.17 -0.09 16.37
N TYR A 61 14.13 0.83 16.49
CA TYR A 61 14.38 1.57 17.72
C TYR A 61 13.18 2.42 18.14
N LEU A 62 12.62 3.21 17.23
CA LEU A 62 11.45 4.05 17.51
C LEU A 62 10.24 3.21 17.91
N ARG A 63 10.02 2.08 17.24
CA ARG A 63 8.96 1.12 17.59
C ARG A 63 9.15 0.54 18.99
N GLN A 64 10.39 0.22 19.39
CA GLN A 64 10.69 -0.27 20.73
C GLN A 64 10.55 0.83 21.79
N GLU A 65 10.93 2.06 21.48
CA GLU A 65 10.78 3.20 22.37
C GLU A 65 9.29 3.53 22.60
N GLU A 66 8.48 3.47 21.54
CA GLU A 66 7.04 3.65 21.61
C GLU A 66 6.38 2.58 22.49
N LEU A 67 6.71 1.30 22.27
CA LEU A 67 6.26 0.20 23.14
C LEU A 67 6.71 0.37 24.60
N PHE A 68 7.93 0.83 24.83
CA PHE A 68 8.45 1.08 26.17
C PHE A 68 7.71 2.23 26.87
N ARG A 69 7.42 3.30 26.13
CA ARG A 69 6.61 4.44 26.60
C ARG A 69 5.18 4.03 26.91
N GLU A 70 4.56 3.20 26.06
CA GLU A 70 3.22 2.65 26.29
C GLU A 70 3.17 1.76 27.54
N THR A 71 4.20 0.92 27.73
CA THR A 71 4.32 0.04 28.90
C THR A 71 4.47 0.85 30.20
N LEU A 72 5.26 1.93 30.17
CA LEU A 72 5.43 2.85 31.31
C LEU A 72 4.20 3.74 31.56
N ALA A 73 3.49 4.15 30.52
CA ALA A 73 2.27 4.94 30.64
C ALA A 73 1.09 4.11 31.18
N GLY A 74 1.06 2.80 30.89
CA GLY A 74 0.04 1.87 31.37
C GLY A 74 0.03 1.64 32.89
N GLU A 75 1.13 1.89 33.59
CA GLU A 75 1.22 1.71 35.07
C GLU A 75 0.79 2.94 35.88
N LEU A 76 0.56 4.10 35.25
CA LEU A 76 0.26 5.37 35.93
C LEU A 76 -1.01 6.10 35.44
N ALA A 77 -1.76 5.55 34.48
CA ALA A 77 -2.97 6.21 34.01
C ALA A 77 -4.15 6.04 34.99
N PRO A 78 -4.73 7.13 35.53
CA PRO A 78 -6.07 7.06 36.10
C PRO A 78 -7.07 6.77 34.97
N ASP A 79 -8.15 6.08 35.33
CA ASP A 79 -9.28 5.72 34.45
C ASP A 79 -9.62 6.90 33.49
N PRO A 80 -9.58 6.71 32.16
CA PRO A 80 -9.82 7.82 31.24
C PRO A 80 -11.28 8.27 31.35
N ASP A 81 -11.46 9.50 31.80
CA ASP A 81 -12.75 10.19 31.83
C ASP A 81 -13.34 10.26 30.40
N PRO A 82 -14.53 9.67 30.13
CA PRO A 82 -15.10 9.57 28.78
C PRO A 82 -15.75 10.88 28.27
N GLY A 83 -15.41 12.04 28.83
CA GLY A 83 -15.77 13.35 28.29
C GLY A 83 -14.51 14.22 28.31
N VAL A 84 -14.03 14.78 27.21
CA VAL A 84 -14.68 15.86 26.47
C VAL A 84 -14.15 15.86 25.02
N ASP A 85 -14.98 15.45 24.08
CA ASP A 85 -14.78 15.70 22.64
C ASP A 85 -16.00 16.50 22.13
N GLN A 86 -16.15 17.73 22.64
CA GLN A 86 -17.31 18.58 22.33
C GLN A 86 -17.03 19.43 21.08
N GLY A 87 -17.66 19.03 19.97
CA GLY A 87 -17.91 19.94 18.84
C GLY A 87 -18.47 19.26 17.59
N PHE A 88 -17.82 18.20 17.10
CA PHE A 88 -18.10 17.68 15.74
C PHE A 88 -18.10 16.14 15.62
N GLY A 89 -17.99 15.41 16.73
CA GLY A 89 -17.92 13.94 16.71
C GLY A 89 -16.65 13.40 16.03
N TYR A 90 -15.63 14.23 15.85
CA TYR A 90 -14.36 13.84 15.24
C TYR A 90 -13.43 13.24 16.28
N SER A 91 -13.03 11.97 16.11
CA SER A 91 -12.21 11.26 17.08
C SER A 91 -10.74 11.26 16.68
N LEU A 92 -9.86 11.85 17.51
CA LEU A 92 -8.41 11.84 17.25
C LEU A 92 -7.81 10.42 17.30
N SER A 93 -8.34 9.55 18.16
CA SER A 93 -7.86 8.18 18.29
C SER A 93 -8.20 7.35 17.04
N LEU A 94 -9.43 7.46 16.53
CA LEU A 94 -9.81 6.83 15.27
C LEU A 94 -8.98 7.39 14.10
N GLN A 95 -8.73 8.70 14.07
CA GLN A 95 -7.91 9.28 13.00
C GLN A 95 -6.48 8.73 13.01
N GLY A 96 -5.85 8.65 14.19
CA GLY A 96 -4.51 8.08 14.35
C GLY A 96 -4.48 6.63 13.85
N GLN A 97 -5.44 5.82 14.29
CA GLN A 97 -5.55 4.42 13.86
C GLN A 97 -5.75 4.27 12.35
N ILE A 98 -6.58 5.12 11.72
CA ILE A 98 -6.77 5.14 10.26
C ILE A 98 -5.45 5.49 9.56
N ALA A 99 -4.73 6.50 10.04
CA ALA A 99 -3.48 6.95 9.44
C ALA A 99 -2.40 5.86 9.49
N GLU A 100 -2.21 5.23 10.66
CA GLU A 100 -1.25 4.14 10.84
C GLU A 100 -1.55 2.96 9.92
N LEU A 101 -2.80 2.49 9.87
CA LEU A 101 -3.19 1.38 9.01
C LEU A 101 -3.05 1.72 7.52
N TYR A 102 -3.30 2.99 7.16
CA TYR A 102 -3.13 3.47 5.79
C TYR A 102 -1.65 3.52 5.39
N ASP A 103 -0.76 3.97 6.27
CA ASP A 103 0.68 3.96 5.99
C ASP A 103 1.21 2.53 5.81
N VAL A 104 0.79 1.59 6.68
CA VAL A 104 1.14 0.17 6.53
C VAL A 104 0.61 -0.39 5.20
N LEU A 105 -0.63 -0.05 4.81
CA LEU A 105 -1.21 -0.42 3.53
C LEU A 105 -0.35 0.07 2.36
N LEU A 106 0.05 1.34 2.38
CA LEU A 106 0.89 1.94 1.32
C LEU A 106 2.24 1.24 1.22
N ASP A 107 2.88 0.94 2.35
CA ASP A 107 4.13 0.19 2.39
C ASP A 107 3.99 -1.20 1.78
N GLN A 108 2.88 -1.91 2.06
CA GLN A 108 2.64 -3.23 1.48
C GLN A 108 2.41 -3.17 -0.04
N ILE A 109 1.69 -2.15 -0.52
CA ILE A 109 1.47 -1.94 -1.95
C ILE A 109 2.78 -1.58 -2.65
N TYR A 110 3.59 -0.73 -2.02
CA TYR A 110 4.90 -0.36 -2.54
C TYR A 110 5.80 -1.59 -2.68
N ASP A 111 5.94 -2.39 -1.62
CA ASP A 111 6.71 -3.63 -1.65
C ASP A 111 6.19 -4.58 -2.73
N TYR A 112 4.86 -4.72 -2.84
CA TYR A 112 4.22 -5.56 -3.85
C TYR A 112 4.67 -5.22 -5.27
N TYR A 113 4.61 -3.95 -5.66
CA TYR A 113 5.01 -3.53 -7.01
C TYR A 113 6.53 -3.45 -7.18
N ASN A 114 7.28 -3.02 -6.16
CA ASN A 114 8.74 -2.89 -6.23
C ASN A 114 9.44 -4.25 -6.46
N TYR A 115 8.90 -5.33 -5.90
CA TYR A 115 9.42 -6.69 -6.12
C TYR A 115 8.79 -7.41 -7.32
N GLY A 116 7.94 -6.75 -8.11
CA GLY A 116 7.32 -7.36 -9.28
C GLY A 116 6.27 -8.43 -8.95
N MET A 117 5.65 -8.37 -7.76
CA MET A 117 4.73 -9.41 -7.29
C MET A 117 3.37 -9.37 -8.01
N GLU A 118 3.08 -8.35 -8.81
CA GLU A 118 1.98 -8.32 -9.77
C GLU A 118 2.09 -9.45 -10.80
N LYS A 119 3.32 -9.87 -11.12
CA LYS A 119 3.58 -11.04 -11.97
C LYS A 119 3.37 -12.31 -11.15
N ILE A 120 2.18 -12.89 -11.30
CA ILE A 120 1.71 -14.03 -10.51
C ILE A 120 2.72 -15.21 -10.44
N HIS A 121 3.46 -15.49 -11.53
CA HIS A 121 4.46 -16.56 -11.55
C HIS A 121 5.63 -16.32 -10.58
N LEU A 122 6.07 -15.07 -10.41
CA LEU A 122 7.17 -14.71 -9.52
C LEU A 122 6.84 -14.96 -8.03
N ARG A 123 5.56 -15.01 -7.66
CA ARG A 123 5.11 -15.26 -6.27
C ARG A 123 5.47 -16.66 -5.76
N GLN A 124 5.83 -17.57 -6.65
CA GLN A 124 6.14 -18.96 -6.30
C GLN A 124 7.65 -19.25 -6.28
N GLU A 125 8.47 -18.29 -6.71
CA GLU A 125 9.89 -18.50 -6.98
C GLU A 125 10.78 -18.01 -5.82
N GLY A 126 11.70 -18.87 -5.37
CA GLY A 126 12.83 -18.53 -4.49
C GLY A 126 12.50 -17.60 -3.32
N ALA A 127 13.27 -16.51 -3.21
CA ALA A 127 13.11 -15.50 -2.16
C ALA A 127 11.83 -14.67 -2.29
N LEU A 128 11.30 -14.52 -3.52
CA LEU A 128 10.07 -13.76 -3.78
C LEU A 128 8.85 -14.44 -3.17
N ARG A 129 8.83 -15.78 -3.13
CA ARG A 129 7.78 -16.53 -2.41
C ARG A 129 7.71 -16.16 -0.93
N TYR A 130 8.85 -16.01 -0.28
CA TYR A 130 8.88 -15.63 1.14
C TYR A 130 8.39 -14.18 1.33
N ARG A 131 8.86 -13.25 0.49
CA ARG A 131 8.44 -11.86 0.50
C ARG A 131 6.93 -11.74 0.28
N TYR A 132 6.40 -12.40 -0.75
CA TYR A 132 4.97 -12.42 -1.04
C TYR A 132 4.14 -12.92 0.15
N ARG A 133 4.55 -14.01 0.81
CA ARG A 133 3.86 -14.53 2.01
C ARG A 133 3.96 -13.60 3.22
N ARG A 134 5.01 -12.79 3.31
CA ARG A 134 5.14 -11.77 4.34
C ARG A 134 4.18 -10.61 4.05
N THR A 135 4.22 -10.05 2.84
CA THR A 135 3.32 -8.97 2.41
C THR A 135 1.85 -9.38 2.53
N LEU A 136 1.51 -10.62 2.18
CA LEU A 136 0.13 -11.11 2.31
C LEU A 136 -0.34 -11.20 3.76
N ARG A 137 0.54 -11.58 4.70
CA ARG A 137 0.21 -11.59 6.15
C ARG A 137 -0.01 -10.17 6.65
N GLN A 138 0.92 -9.25 6.34
CA GLN A 138 0.79 -7.85 6.73
C GLN A 138 -0.48 -7.22 6.13
N MET A 139 -0.85 -7.57 4.90
CA MET A 139 -2.13 -7.13 4.34
C MET A 139 -3.34 -7.74 5.06
N THR A 140 -3.24 -8.96 5.56
CA THR A 140 -4.32 -9.57 6.38
C THR A 140 -4.50 -8.74 7.65
N ASP A 141 -3.40 -8.43 8.34
CA ASP A 141 -3.41 -7.61 9.56
C ASP A 141 -4.01 -6.21 9.30
N VAL A 142 -3.70 -5.58 8.16
CA VAL A 142 -4.29 -4.29 7.75
C VAL A 142 -5.80 -4.40 7.53
N VAL A 143 -6.27 -5.42 6.81
CA VAL A 143 -7.70 -5.61 6.52
C VAL A 143 -8.48 -5.86 7.81
N GLU A 144 -7.94 -6.69 8.72
CA GLU A 144 -8.53 -6.96 10.03
C GLU A 144 -8.52 -5.70 10.92
N GLY A 145 -7.42 -4.96 10.95
CA GLY A 145 -7.29 -3.70 11.69
C GLY A 145 -8.30 -2.65 11.24
N LEU A 146 -8.49 -2.49 9.93
CA LEU A 146 -9.49 -1.56 9.36
C LEU A 146 -10.92 -2.01 9.66
N ALA A 147 -11.18 -3.32 9.75
CA ALA A 147 -12.48 -3.84 10.18
C ALA A 147 -12.75 -3.54 11.65
N LEU A 148 -11.75 -3.72 12.53
CA LEU A 148 -11.87 -3.41 13.96
C LEU A 148 -12.02 -1.91 14.22
N ALA A 149 -11.31 -1.07 13.47
CA ALA A 149 -11.42 0.38 13.57
C ALA A 149 -12.85 0.90 13.25
N ALA A 150 -13.66 0.13 12.53
CA ALA A 150 -15.05 0.52 12.23
C ALA A 150 -15.96 0.51 13.45
N GLU A 151 -15.57 -0.19 14.53
CA GLU A 151 -16.31 -0.25 15.79
C GLU A 151 -16.00 0.94 16.72
N TRP A 152 -14.96 1.72 16.41
CA TRP A 152 -14.53 2.84 17.23
C TRP A 152 -15.40 4.07 16.95
N PRO A 153 -15.67 4.92 17.96
CA PRO A 153 -16.47 6.12 17.78
C PRO A 153 -15.76 7.13 16.85
N GLY A 154 -16.52 7.71 15.92
CA GLY A 154 -15.98 8.67 14.96
C GLY A 154 -17.03 9.48 14.22
N SER A 155 -16.57 10.44 13.43
CA SER A 155 -17.43 11.29 12.61
C SER A 155 -17.82 10.60 11.30
N ALA A 156 -18.88 11.08 10.65
CA ALA A 156 -19.30 10.57 9.35
C ALA A 156 -18.18 10.65 8.29
N LEU A 157 -17.37 11.72 8.32
CA LEU A 157 -16.23 11.87 7.42
C LEU A 157 -15.16 10.81 7.67
N GLN A 158 -14.88 10.49 8.93
CA GLN A 158 -13.91 9.46 9.30
C GLN A 158 -14.38 8.06 8.91
N TYR A 159 -15.67 7.75 9.07
CA TYR A 159 -16.22 6.48 8.56
C TYR A 159 -16.22 6.40 7.04
N GLN A 160 -16.43 7.53 6.35
CA GLN A 160 -16.29 7.59 4.89
C GLN A 160 -14.83 7.33 4.46
N GLN A 161 -13.86 7.95 5.14
CA GLN A 161 -12.42 7.71 4.93
C GLN A 161 -12.07 6.23 5.16
N LEU A 162 -12.44 5.72 6.34
CA LEU A 162 -12.18 4.34 6.74
C LEU A 162 -12.81 3.35 5.75
N GLY A 163 -14.06 3.59 5.34
CA GLY A 163 -14.77 2.77 4.37
C GLY A 163 -14.04 2.71 3.02
N ALA A 164 -13.61 3.86 2.49
CA ALA A 164 -12.89 3.91 1.22
C ALA A 164 -11.54 3.17 1.29
N ILE A 165 -10.78 3.33 2.39
CA ILE A 165 -9.50 2.64 2.61
C ILE A 165 -9.73 1.13 2.78
N ARG A 166 -10.68 0.72 3.61
CA ARG A 166 -11.01 -0.68 3.88
C ARG A 166 -11.47 -1.41 2.62
N ASP A 167 -12.37 -0.82 1.84
CA ASP A 167 -12.89 -1.44 0.63
C ASP A 167 -11.75 -1.64 -0.40
N PHE A 168 -10.84 -0.66 -0.53
CA PHE A 168 -9.66 -0.80 -1.38
C PHE A 168 -8.68 -1.85 -0.86
N ALA A 169 -8.35 -1.85 0.43
CA ALA A 169 -7.45 -2.82 1.06
C ALA A 169 -7.95 -4.26 0.89
N ALA A 170 -9.24 -4.49 1.15
CA ALA A 170 -9.88 -5.79 0.98
C ALA A 170 -9.87 -6.24 -0.50
N ALA A 171 -10.23 -5.35 -1.43
CA ALA A 171 -10.20 -5.68 -2.85
C ALA A 171 -8.77 -5.96 -3.36
N PHE A 172 -7.77 -5.24 -2.84
CA PHE A 172 -6.38 -5.45 -3.20
C PHE A 172 -5.87 -6.79 -2.67
N TYR A 173 -6.22 -7.14 -1.43
CA TYR A 173 -5.95 -8.45 -0.84
C TYR A 173 -6.53 -9.60 -1.67
N GLU A 174 -7.81 -9.52 -2.06
CA GLU A 174 -8.45 -10.52 -2.92
C GLU A 174 -7.73 -10.67 -4.28
N ASN A 175 -7.28 -9.56 -4.86
CA ASN A 175 -6.47 -9.59 -6.09
C ASN A 175 -5.09 -10.25 -5.88
N MET A 176 -4.47 -10.07 -4.71
CA MET A 176 -3.23 -10.79 -4.36
C MET A 176 -3.48 -12.30 -4.32
N LEU A 177 -4.62 -12.75 -3.80
CA LEU A 177 -4.95 -14.18 -3.70
C LEU A 177 -5.13 -14.91 -5.04
N ILE A 178 -5.21 -14.18 -6.17
CA ILE A 178 -5.25 -14.79 -7.51
C ILE A 178 -4.02 -15.68 -7.72
N ARG A 179 -4.26 -16.96 -8.05
CA ARG A 179 -3.21 -17.97 -8.22
C ARG A 179 -2.81 -18.11 -9.69
N PRO A 180 -1.57 -18.52 -9.99
CA PRO A 180 -1.21 -18.83 -11.36
C PRO A 180 -2.03 -20.04 -11.81
N LYS A 181 -2.62 -19.94 -13.00
CA LYS A 181 -3.24 -21.08 -13.64
C LYS A 181 -2.14 -22.05 -14.07
N GLU A 182 -2.26 -23.30 -13.67
CA GLU A 182 -1.51 -24.40 -14.27
C GLU A 182 -1.72 -24.39 -15.78
N GLN A 183 -0.75 -24.90 -16.55
CA GLN A 183 -0.73 -24.86 -18.03
C GLN A 183 -2.05 -25.36 -18.64
N GLN A 184 -3.01 -24.45 -18.79
CA GLN A 184 -4.24 -24.69 -19.51
C GLN A 184 -3.93 -24.49 -20.99
N VAL A 185 -4.27 -25.50 -21.79
CA VAL A 185 -4.22 -25.40 -23.24
C VAL A 185 -5.34 -24.45 -23.65
N PHE A 186 -4.99 -23.20 -23.90
CA PHE A 186 -5.93 -22.21 -24.45
C PHE A 186 -6.20 -22.56 -25.92
N LEU A 187 -7.47 -22.64 -26.30
CA LEU A 187 -7.88 -22.94 -27.67
C LEU A 187 -8.76 -21.80 -28.21
N GLY A 188 -8.51 -21.40 -29.45
CA GLY A 188 -9.36 -20.44 -30.18
C GLY A 188 -9.50 -19.09 -29.47
N GLU A 189 -10.73 -18.74 -29.08
CA GLU A 189 -11.11 -17.44 -28.52
C GLU A 189 -10.49 -17.15 -27.14
N ASP A 190 -10.01 -18.18 -26.43
CA ASP A 190 -9.37 -18.02 -25.12
C ASP A 190 -8.10 -17.18 -25.17
N HIS A 191 -7.35 -17.23 -26.29
CA HIS A 191 -6.16 -16.39 -26.46
C HIS A 191 -6.51 -14.90 -26.46
N LYS A 192 -7.64 -14.53 -27.06
CA LYS A 192 -8.11 -13.15 -27.11
C LYS A 192 -8.59 -12.69 -25.74
N ALA A 193 -9.30 -13.54 -25.00
CA ALA A 193 -9.68 -13.27 -23.63
C ALA A 193 -8.45 -13.09 -22.71
N LEU A 194 -7.44 -13.96 -22.85
CA LEU A 194 -6.17 -13.85 -22.12
C LEU A 194 -5.42 -12.55 -22.46
N GLN A 195 -5.37 -12.15 -23.72
CA GLN A 195 -4.72 -10.89 -24.13
C GLN A 195 -5.42 -9.69 -23.50
N LEU A 196 -6.75 -9.63 -23.57
CA LEU A 196 -7.55 -8.57 -22.93
C LEU A 196 -7.36 -8.58 -21.41
N TYR A 197 -7.30 -9.76 -20.80
CA TYR A 197 -7.10 -9.89 -19.36
C TYR A 197 -5.74 -9.31 -18.94
N ARG A 198 -4.67 -9.61 -19.70
CA ARG A 198 -3.34 -9.05 -19.46
C ARG A 198 -3.32 -7.54 -19.64
N GLN A 199 -3.87 -7.03 -20.73
CA GLN A 199 -3.97 -5.58 -20.99
C GLN A 199 -4.73 -4.85 -19.88
N GLY A 200 -5.86 -5.41 -19.45
CA GLY A 200 -6.65 -4.83 -18.36
C GLY A 200 -5.90 -4.88 -17.02
N SER A 201 -5.18 -5.98 -16.75
CA SER A 201 -4.38 -6.14 -15.54
C SER A 201 -3.23 -5.14 -15.49
N GLU A 202 -2.46 -5.02 -16.57
CA GLU A 202 -1.37 -4.06 -16.69
C GLU A 202 -1.85 -2.61 -16.53
N ALA A 203 -3.00 -2.27 -17.13
CA ALA A 203 -3.61 -0.95 -16.98
C ALA A 203 -4.11 -0.69 -15.56
N LEU A 204 -4.64 -1.71 -14.86
CA LEU A 204 -5.05 -1.60 -13.46
C LEU A 204 -3.84 -1.42 -12.54
N ASP A 205 -2.79 -2.21 -12.74
CA ASP A 205 -1.54 -2.10 -11.97
C ASP A 205 -0.89 -0.73 -12.17
N GLN A 206 -0.89 -0.22 -13.41
CA GLN A 206 -0.48 1.16 -13.71
C GLN A 206 -1.35 2.17 -12.96
N ALA A 207 -2.68 2.02 -12.96
CA ALA A 207 -3.59 2.93 -12.28
C ALA A 207 -3.39 2.94 -10.75
N ILE A 208 -3.12 1.79 -10.13
CA ILE A 208 -2.83 1.69 -8.69
C ILE A 208 -1.48 2.33 -8.38
N SER A 209 -0.43 2.00 -9.15
CA SER A 209 0.90 2.54 -8.95
C SER A 209 0.94 4.06 -9.13
N GLU A 210 0.30 4.60 -10.17
CA GLU A 210 0.24 6.06 -10.40
C GLU A 210 -0.71 6.77 -9.44
N GLY A 211 -1.84 6.13 -9.11
CA GLY A 211 -2.84 6.71 -8.23
C GLY A 211 -2.40 6.69 -6.78
N VAL A 212 -2.34 5.50 -6.17
CA VAL A 212 -2.13 5.34 -4.72
C VAL A 212 -0.72 5.74 -4.31
N LEU A 213 0.32 5.32 -5.05
CA LEU A 213 1.71 5.67 -4.73
C LEU A 213 2.10 7.06 -5.25
N GLY A 214 1.54 7.50 -6.39
CA GLY A 214 1.84 8.80 -6.99
C GLY A 214 1.15 9.99 -6.30
N LEU A 215 -0.05 9.80 -5.75
CA LEU A 215 -0.76 10.85 -4.99
C LEU A 215 0.04 11.36 -3.79
N GLN A 216 0.73 10.46 -3.06
CA GLN A 216 1.60 10.85 -1.94
C GLN A 216 2.90 11.55 -2.37
N MET A 217 3.40 11.28 -3.58
CA MET A 217 4.75 11.67 -3.99
C MET A 217 4.81 13.00 -4.74
N GLU A 218 3.79 13.36 -5.53
CA GLU A 218 3.86 14.50 -6.46
C GLU A 218 2.55 15.32 -6.54
N GLY A 219 1.59 15.10 -5.65
CA GLY A 219 0.21 15.60 -5.86
C GLY A 219 -0.40 15.00 -7.13
N GLY A 220 0.06 13.80 -7.50
CA GLY A 220 -0.21 13.17 -8.77
C GLY A 220 -1.69 12.88 -8.94
N ARG A 221 -2.32 13.44 -9.97
CA ARG A 221 -3.71 13.12 -10.29
C ARG A 221 -3.79 11.69 -10.80
N VAL A 222 -4.77 10.94 -10.33
CA VAL A 222 -5.00 9.56 -10.76
C VAL A 222 -5.35 9.56 -12.24
N SER A 223 -4.44 9.05 -13.09
CA SER A 223 -4.61 9.00 -14.53
C SER A 223 -5.94 8.34 -14.92
N PRO A 224 -6.93 9.10 -15.42
CA PRO A 224 -8.22 8.52 -15.81
C PRO A 224 -8.04 7.52 -16.96
N ALA A 225 -7.03 7.72 -17.80
CA ALA A 225 -6.76 6.88 -18.96
C ALA A 225 -6.36 5.45 -18.59
N ALA A 226 -5.65 5.22 -17.49
CA ALA A 226 -5.28 3.86 -17.05
C ALA A 226 -6.51 3.09 -16.55
N ARG A 227 -7.34 3.75 -15.72
CA ARG A 227 -8.61 3.19 -15.21
C ARG A 227 -9.58 2.82 -16.34
N ASP A 228 -9.79 3.74 -17.27
CA ASP A 228 -10.64 3.53 -18.44
C ASP A 228 -10.20 2.33 -19.30
N ARG A 229 -8.88 2.19 -19.51
CA ARG A 229 -8.34 1.07 -20.29
C ARG A 229 -8.53 -0.26 -19.58
N ALA A 230 -8.32 -0.27 -18.26
CA ALA A 230 -8.59 -1.45 -17.44
C ALA A 230 -10.07 -1.85 -17.51
N GLU A 231 -10.98 -0.91 -17.26
CA GLU A 231 -12.43 -1.13 -17.28
C GLU A 231 -12.89 -1.66 -18.64
N ARG A 232 -12.53 -0.99 -19.74
CA ARG A 232 -12.91 -1.42 -21.09
C ARG A 232 -12.45 -2.84 -21.39
N SER A 233 -11.21 -3.17 -21.03
CA SER A 233 -10.67 -4.51 -21.28
C SER A 233 -11.44 -5.58 -20.52
N PHE A 234 -11.70 -5.34 -19.22
CA PHE A 234 -12.46 -6.26 -18.39
C PHE A 234 -13.91 -6.40 -18.82
N MET A 235 -14.58 -5.30 -19.17
CA MET A 235 -15.97 -5.32 -19.64
C MET A 235 -16.11 -6.10 -20.96
N VAL A 236 -15.13 -6.02 -21.87
CA VAL A 236 -15.13 -6.84 -23.10
C VAL A 236 -15.00 -8.33 -22.76
N ILE A 237 -14.22 -8.71 -21.76
CA ILE A 237 -14.11 -10.11 -21.30
C ILE A 237 -15.47 -10.61 -20.81
N LEU A 238 -16.11 -9.87 -19.91
CA LEU A 238 -17.41 -10.26 -19.36
C LEU A 238 -18.51 -10.34 -20.43
N ALA A 239 -18.50 -9.42 -21.40
CA ALA A 239 -19.52 -9.35 -22.44
C ALA A 239 -19.33 -10.39 -23.56
N ARG A 240 -18.08 -10.62 -23.98
CA ARG A 240 -17.77 -11.45 -25.17
C ARG A 240 -17.22 -12.82 -24.86
N PHE A 241 -16.61 -13.00 -23.69
CA PHE A 241 -15.95 -14.24 -23.29
C PHE A 241 -16.43 -14.72 -21.90
N PRO A 242 -17.76 -14.81 -21.64
CA PRO A 242 -18.28 -15.12 -20.31
C PRO A 242 -17.85 -16.50 -19.78
N ARG A 243 -17.54 -17.43 -20.68
CA ARG A 243 -17.04 -18.78 -20.36
C ARG A 243 -15.52 -18.88 -20.26
N SER A 244 -14.80 -17.77 -20.45
CA SER A 244 -13.34 -17.76 -20.32
C SER A 244 -12.95 -18.17 -18.90
N PRO A 245 -11.84 -18.92 -18.73
CA PRO A 245 -11.32 -19.17 -17.39
C PRO A 245 -10.96 -17.86 -16.65
N HIS A 246 -10.77 -16.73 -17.36
CA HIS A 246 -10.43 -15.44 -16.76
C HIS A 246 -11.62 -14.64 -16.23
N THR A 247 -12.87 -15.08 -16.42
CA THR A 247 -14.06 -14.34 -15.97
C THR A 247 -14.05 -14.08 -14.47
N GLY A 248 -13.73 -15.09 -13.64
CA GLY A 248 -13.68 -14.94 -12.18
C GLY A 248 -12.64 -13.92 -11.72
N GLU A 249 -11.42 -14.01 -12.25
CA GLU A 249 -10.32 -13.07 -11.95
C GLU A 249 -10.64 -11.66 -12.43
N THR A 250 -11.33 -11.55 -13.57
CA THR A 250 -11.79 -10.27 -14.13
C THR A 250 -12.78 -9.58 -13.20
N LEU A 251 -13.69 -10.32 -12.56
CA LEU A 251 -14.62 -9.76 -11.57
C LEU A 251 -13.89 -9.24 -10.34
N ILE A 252 -12.89 -9.98 -9.83
CA ILE A 252 -12.04 -9.54 -8.71
C ILE A 252 -11.31 -8.23 -9.09
N LYS A 253 -10.73 -8.17 -10.29
CA LYS A 253 -10.02 -6.97 -10.76
C LYS A 253 -10.93 -5.77 -11.01
N LEU A 254 -12.16 -5.99 -11.48
CA LEU A 254 -13.16 -4.93 -11.60
C LEU A 254 -13.61 -4.40 -10.24
N TYR A 255 -13.77 -5.29 -9.25
CA TYR A 255 -14.05 -4.88 -7.88
C TYR A 255 -12.91 -4.02 -7.31
N LEU A 256 -11.67 -4.43 -7.51
CA LEU A 256 -10.49 -3.62 -7.16
C LEU A 256 -10.46 -2.27 -7.88
N LEU A 257 -10.73 -2.23 -9.17
CA LEU A 257 -10.78 -0.97 -9.93
C LEU A 257 -11.87 -0.01 -9.39
N ARG A 258 -13.03 -0.54 -9.01
CA ARG A 258 -14.10 0.24 -8.40
C ARG A 258 -13.68 0.78 -7.02
N ALA A 259 -13.08 -0.06 -6.19
CA ALA A 259 -12.62 0.34 -4.87
C ALA A 259 -11.50 1.40 -4.95
N LEU A 260 -10.56 1.24 -5.88
CA LEU A 260 -9.55 2.25 -6.20
C LEU A 260 -10.19 3.58 -6.59
N THR A 261 -11.20 3.55 -7.46
CA THR A 261 -11.90 4.77 -7.88
C THR A 261 -12.57 5.48 -6.70
N GLY A 262 -13.19 4.72 -5.79
CA GLY A 262 -13.78 5.25 -4.56
C GLY A 262 -12.75 5.90 -3.65
N LEU A 263 -11.60 5.26 -3.44
CA LEU A 263 -10.49 5.80 -2.65
C LEU A 263 -9.95 7.10 -3.27
N CYS A 264 -9.68 7.09 -4.58
CA CYS A 264 -9.16 8.26 -5.28
C CYS A 264 -10.12 9.45 -5.20
N SER A 265 -11.43 9.24 -5.43
CA SER A 265 -12.42 10.31 -5.32
C SER A 265 -12.52 10.88 -3.90
N PHE A 266 -12.36 10.03 -2.87
CA PHE A 266 -12.30 10.51 -1.49
C PHE A 266 -11.06 11.39 -1.27
N LEU A 267 -9.87 10.93 -1.67
CA LEU A 267 -8.61 11.68 -1.52
C LEU A 267 -8.63 13.01 -2.28
N GLU A 268 -9.19 13.03 -3.50
CA GLU A 268 -9.37 14.24 -4.30
C GLU A 268 -10.32 15.24 -3.61
N SER A 269 -11.46 14.77 -3.08
CA SER A 269 -12.40 15.63 -2.37
C SER A 269 -11.84 16.24 -1.09
N ALA A 270 -11.01 15.49 -0.36
CA ALA A 270 -10.35 15.98 0.85
C ALA A 270 -9.31 17.07 0.53
N ALA A 271 -8.60 16.94 -0.59
CA ALA A 271 -7.60 17.91 -1.04
C ALA A 271 -8.22 19.23 -1.52
N GLU A 272 -9.46 19.23 -2.03
CA GLU A 272 -10.16 20.46 -2.44
C GLU A 272 -10.72 21.26 -1.26
N THR A 273 -10.90 20.63 -0.10
CA THR A 273 -11.44 21.25 1.12
C THR A 273 -10.38 21.78 2.09
N ALA A 274 -9.10 21.49 1.85
CA ALA A 274 -7.96 21.92 2.68
C ALA A 274 -7.28 23.19 2.12
#